data_AF-A0A7X5DC20-F1
#
_entry.id   AF-A0A7X5DC20-F1
#
_cell.length_a   1.000
_cell.length_b   1.000
_cell.length_c   1.000
_cell.angle_alpha   90.00
_cell.angle_beta   90.00
_cell.angle_gamma   90.00
#
_symmetry.space_group_name_H-M   'P 1'
#
loop_
_entity.id
_entity.type
_entity.pdbx_description
1 polymer ?
#
loop_
_entity_poly.entity_id
_entity_poly.type
_entity_poly.pdbx_seq_one_letter_code
_entity_poly.pdbx_strand_id
1 'polypeptide(L)' 'MNKLILVTRSSMPSLEEYIEEIRDIWESRQLTNMGEKHQKLQKELCSYLDVDQIELFTNGHM' A
#
# COMPACT_ATOMS: atom_id res chain seq x y z
N MET A 1 -5.96 19.08 29.34
CA MET A 1 -5.94 19.64 27.97
C MET A 1 -6.94 18.87 27.13
N ASN A 2 -7.84 19.56 26.41
CA ASN A 2 -8.78 18.89 25.51
C ASN A 2 -8.00 18.26 24.35
N LYS A 3 -8.16 16.94 24.17
CA LYS A 3 -7.56 16.21 23.06
C LYS A 3 -8.26 16.65 21.77
N LEU A 4 -7.49 17.15 20.80
CA LEU A 4 -8.00 17.53 19.49
C LEU A 4 -8.51 16.28 18.76
N ILE A 5 -9.79 16.30 18.36
CA ILE A 5 -10.41 15.23 17.56
C ILE A 5 -10.50 15.73 16.13
N LEU A 6 -9.73 15.11 15.24
CA LEU A 6 -9.67 15.45 13.82
C LEU A 6 -10.67 14.59 13.04
N VAL A 7 -11.42 15.19 12.12
CA VAL A 7 -12.30 14.46 11.18
C VAL A 7 -11.46 13.61 10.23
N THR A 8 -10.31 14.15 9.80
CA THR A 8 -9.37 13.47 8.91
C THR A 8 -8.06 13.24 9.63
N ARG A 9 -7.86 12.02 10.13
CA ARG A 9 -6.57 11.55 10.61
C ARG A 9 -6.39 10.12 10.12
N SER A 10 -5.43 9.92 9.23
CA SER A 10 -5.15 8.59 8.70
C SER A 10 -4.67 7.65 9.81
N SER A 11 -5.17 6.41 9.76
CA SER A 11 -4.53 5.30 10.46
C SER A 11 -3.22 4.98 9.75
N MET A 12 -2.13 4.92 10.51
CA MET A 12 -0.81 4.60 9.99
C MET A 12 -0.29 3.35 10.70
N PRO A 13 0.45 2.47 10.00
CA PRO A 13 1.21 1.41 10.67
C PRO A 13 2.26 2.03 11.61
N SER A 14 2.90 1.18 12.42
CA SER A 14 4.11 1.64 13.11
C SER A 14 5.21 1.97 12.09
N LEU A 15 6.19 2.77 12.52
CA LEU A 15 7.33 3.08 11.65
C LEU A 15 8.10 1.81 11.30
N GLU A 16 8.24 0.91 12.27
CA GLU A 16 8.96 -0.36 12.14
C GLU A 16 8.28 -1.29 11.13
N GLU A 17 6.96 -1.41 11.20
CA GLU A 17 6.17 -2.20 10.24
C GLU A 17 6.32 -1.64 8.81
N TYR A 18 6.25 -0.31 8.66
CA TYR A 18 6.43 0.31 7.36
C TYR A 18 7.83 0.09 6.78
N ILE A 19 8.88 0.27 7.60
CA ILE A 19 10.27 0.03 7.18
C ILE A 19 10.48 -1.42 6.79
N GLU A 20 9.91 -2.36 7.55
CA GLU A 20 10.02 -3.79 7.24
C GLU A 20 9.34 -4.12 5.92
N GLU A 21 8.14 -3.58 5.67
CA GLU A 21 7.45 -3.81 4.41
C GLU A 21 8.31 -3.35 3.22
N ILE A 22 8.95 -2.18 3.25
CA ILE A 22 9.72 -1.66 2.10
C ILE A 22 11.18 -2.15 2.02
N ARG A 23 11.63 -3.01 2.94
CA ARG A 23 13.06 -3.40 3.08
C ARG A 23 13.61 -4.08 1.82
N ASP A 24 12.82 -4.97 1.22
CA ASP A 24 13.14 -5.76 0.02
C ASP A 24 13.51 -4.91 -1.21
N ILE A 25 13.03 -3.66 -1.27
CA ILE A 25 13.34 -2.70 -2.34
C ILE A 25 14.85 -2.40 -2.43
N TRP A 26 15.59 -2.45 -1.32
CA TRP A 26 17.04 -2.22 -1.34
C TRP A 26 17.82 -3.36 -2.00
N GLU A 27 17.28 -4.58 -1.97
CA GLU A 27 17.87 -5.75 -2.61
C GLU A 27 17.46 -5.81 -4.09
N SER A 28 16.18 -5.65 -4.38
CA SER A 28 15.63 -5.74 -5.74
C SER A 28 15.98 -4.53 -6.62
N ARG A 29 16.24 -3.37 -6.01
CA ARG A 29 16.45 -2.06 -6.69
C ARG A 29 15.27 -1.64 -7.57
N GLN A 30 14.11 -2.27 -7.43
CA GLN A 30 12.90 -1.94 -8.17
C GLN A 30 11.93 -1.16 -7.28
N LEU A 31 11.91 0.16 -7.45
CA LEU A 31 11.08 1.05 -6.63
C LEU A 31 9.62 1.17 -7.13
N THR A 32 9.38 0.91 -8.42
CA THR A 32 8.10 1.18 -9.11
C THR A 32 7.94 0.26 -10.33
N ASN A 33 7.04 0.63 -11.26
CA ASN A 33 6.81 -0.01 -12.56
C ASN A 33 6.61 -1.54 -12.44
N MET A 34 5.44 -1.93 -11.93
CA MET A 34 5.01 -3.34 -11.84
C MET A 34 5.95 -4.25 -11.02
N GLY A 35 6.59 -3.71 -9.98
CA GLY A 35 7.44 -4.47 -9.06
C GLY A 35 6.67 -5.44 -8.15
N GLU A 36 7.41 -6.22 -7.37
CA GLU A 36 6.87 -7.31 -6.53
C GLU A 36 5.69 -6.86 -5.65
N LYS A 37 5.83 -5.71 -4.98
CA LYS A 37 4.79 -5.10 -4.15
C LYS A 37 3.49 -4.82 -4.92
N HIS A 38 3.60 -4.33 -6.16
CA HIS A 38 2.46 -4.05 -7.03
C HIS A 38 1.71 -5.35 -7.36
N GLN A 39 2.44 -6.39 -7.77
CA GLN A 39 1.87 -7.69 -8.14
C GLN A 39 1.21 -8.39 -6.95
N LYS A 40 1.87 -8.33 -5.78
CA LYS A 40 1.34 -8.85 -4.52
C LYS A 40 0.01 -8.17 -4.16
N LEU A 41 -0.02 -6.83 -4.15
CA LEU A 41 -1.22 -6.06 -3.84
C LEU A 41 -2.36 -6.38 -4.82
N GLN A 42 -2.07 -6.43 -6.13
CA GLN A 42 -3.07 -6.76 -7.14
C GLN A 42 -3.68 -8.15 -6.90
N LYS A 43 -2.85 -9.17 -6.64
CA LYS A 43 -3.31 -10.54 -6.37
C LYS A 43 -4.16 -10.63 -5.09
N GLU A 44 -3.70 -9.99 -4.02
CA GLU A 44 -4.42 -9.97 -2.74
C GLU A 44 -5.76 -9.24 -2.86
N LEU A 45 -5.81 -8.13 -3.61
CA LEU A 45 -7.05 -7.41 -3.87
C LEU A 45 -8.03 -8.20 -4.73
N CYS A 46 -7.57 -8.90 -5.79
CA CYS A 46 -8.44 -9.79 -6.56
C CYS A 46 -9.09 -10.84 -5.65
N SER A 47 -8.30 -11.46 -4.76
CA SER A 47 -8.81 -12.44 -3.81
C SER A 47 -9.73 -11.84 -2.75
N TYR A 48 -9.46 -10.62 -2.28
CA TYR A 48 -10.26 -9.96 -1.25
C TYR A 48 -11.60 -9.46 -1.79
N LEU A 49 -11.61 -8.93 -3.01
CA LEU A 49 -12.79 -8.37 -3.66
C LEU A 49 -13.60 -9.39 -4.46
N ASP A 50 -13.08 -10.62 -4.62
CA ASP A 50 -13.69 -11.69 -5.41
C ASP A 50 -13.94 -11.28 -6.88
N VAL A 51 -12.88 -10.80 -7.53
CA VAL A 51 -12.89 -10.34 -8.94
C VAL A 51 -11.76 -10.95 -9.74
N ASP A 52 -11.99 -11.13 -11.04
CA ASP A 52 -11.01 -11.75 -11.94
C ASP A 52 -9.78 -10.87 -12.19
N GLN A 53 -9.96 -9.53 -12.27
CA GLN A 53 -8.90 -8.59 -12.67
C GLN A 53 -9.01 -7.24 -11.96
N ILE A 54 -7.86 -6.65 -11.66
CA ILE A 54 -7.67 -5.31 -11.10
C ILE A 54 -6.49 -4.66 -11.82
N GLU A 55 -6.58 -3.34 -12.04
CA GLU A 55 -5.47 -2.49 -12.47
C GLU A 55 -5.24 -1.42 -11.39
N LEU A 56 -3.98 -1.15 -11.07
CA LEU A 56 -3.63 -0.18 -10.02
C LEU A 56 -3.18 1.16 -10.63
N PHE A 57 -3.78 2.23 -10.16
CA PHE A 57 -3.43 3.60 -10.52
C PHE A 57 -2.79 4.33 -9.35
N THR A 58 -2.13 5.47 -9.62
CA THR A 58 -1.49 6.28 -8.58
C THR A 58 -2.51 6.95 -7.64
N ASN A 59 -3.75 7.16 -8.11
CA ASN A 59 -4.87 7.71 -7.36
C ASN A 59 -6.20 7.47 -8.10
N GLY A 60 -7.33 7.78 -7.45
CA GLY A 60 -8.68 7.51 -7.98
C GLY A 60 -9.29 8.58 -8.90
N HIS A 61 -8.54 9.58 -9.37
CA HIS A 61 -9.05 10.52 -10.39
C HIS A 61 -8.92 10.02 -11.82
N MET A 62 -7.94 9.14 -12.06
CA MET A 62 -7.59 8.62 -13.38
C MET A 62 -8.54 7.52 -13.83
#